data_AF-A0A7C3HWV4-F1
#
_entry.id   AF-A0A7C3HWV4-F1
#
_cell.length_a   1.000
_cell.length_b   1.000
_cell.length_c   1.000
_cell.angle_alpha   90.00
_cell.angle_beta   90.00
_cell.angle_gamma   90.00
#
_symmetry.space_group_name_H-M   'P 1'
#
loop_
_entity.id
_entity.type
_entity.pdbx_description
1 polymer ?
#
loop_
_entity_poly.entity_id
_entity_poly.type
_entity_poly.pdbx_seq_one_letter_code
_entity_poly.pdbx_strand_id
1 'polypeptide(L)'
;WFLITCRPDLIPIDLKRQGRAEEHLALFYPETEAEKIALFDTLVRKLDLSIRKFPITDVLRRFKYEFSGADLEAVLIRAKFRAAMDERTFVTREDVEEAMADFVPPAYPYEIELQNLVAVLECTSKEMVPKRFQNLDRTKLVRDIRELKSLIGERD
;
A
#
# COMPACT_ATOMS: atom_id res chain seq x y z
N TRP A 1 0.26 16.18 17.39
CA TRP A 1 1.14 15.01 17.47
C TRP A 1 0.64 13.99 16.44
N PHE A 2 1.50 13.14 15.89
CA PHE A 2 1.13 12.17 14.86
C PHE A 2 1.50 10.75 15.32
N LEU A 3 0.57 9.81 15.13
CA LEU A 3 0.76 8.39 15.40
C LEU A 3 0.53 7.64 14.09
N ILE A 4 1.42 6.70 13.78
CA ILE A 4 1.30 5.83 12.60
C ILE A 4 1.20 4.40 13.11
N THR A 5 0.16 3.69 12.69
CA THR A 5 -0.06 2.28 13.03
C THR A 5 -0.65 1.54 11.82
N CYS A 6 -0.33 0.26 11.68
CA CYS A 6 -1.04 -0.66 10.80
C CYS A 6 -2.18 -1.39 11.51
N ARG A 7 -2.26 -1.31 12.84
CA ARG A 7 -3.26 -1.98 13.69
C ARG A 7 -3.97 -1.00 14.59
N PRO A 8 -4.89 -0.17 14.05
CA PRO A 8 -5.60 0.80 14.88
C PRO A 8 -6.57 0.14 15.87
N ASP A 9 -7.03 -1.08 15.63
CA ASP A 9 -7.85 -1.86 16.59
C ASP A 9 -7.12 -2.14 17.91
N LEU A 10 -5.78 -2.21 17.91
CA LEU A 10 -4.98 -2.48 19.10
C LEU A 10 -4.65 -1.23 19.92
N ILE A 11 -4.99 -0.03 19.41
CA ILE A 11 -4.74 1.22 20.12
C ILE A 11 -5.78 1.42 21.24
N PRO A 12 -5.36 1.67 22.50
CA PRO A 12 -6.27 1.98 23.60
C PRO A 12 -7.17 3.19 23.30
N ILE A 13 -8.45 3.08 23.68
CA ILE A 13 -9.45 4.14 23.45
C ILE A 13 -9.07 5.48 24.09
N ASP A 14 -8.31 5.45 25.19
CA ASP A 14 -7.81 6.65 25.86
C ASP A 14 -6.91 7.52 25.00
N LEU A 15 -6.25 6.94 23.99
CA LEU A 15 -5.43 7.66 23.02
C LEU A 15 -6.26 8.19 21.83
N LYS A 16 -7.41 7.60 21.53
CA LYS A 16 -8.27 7.96 20.39
C LYS A 16 -9.33 9.02 20.70
N ARG A 17 -9.58 9.29 21.99
CA ARG A 17 -10.60 10.26 22.40
C ARG A 17 -10.25 11.70 22.01
N GLN A 18 -11.26 12.56 22.02
CA GLN A 18 -11.12 13.98 21.70
C GLN A 18 -10.01 14.68 22.51
N GLY A 19 -9.25 15.57 21.87
CA GLY A 19 -8.06 16.20 22.46
C GLY A 19 -6.85 15.26 22.56
N ARG A 20 -6.90 14.11 21.88
CA ARG A 20 -5.80 13.17 21.66
C ARG A 20 -5.67 12.85 20.15
N ALA A 21 -5.67 11.57 19.74
CA ALA A 21 -5.65 11.16 18.32
C ALA A 21 -7.08 11.18 17.84
N GLU A 22 -7.67 12.37 17.75
CA GLU A 22 -9.09 12.47 17.43
C GLU A 22 -9.38 12.24 15.94
N GLU A 23 -8.43 12.56 15.07
CA GLU A 23 -8.54 12.35 13.63
C GLU A 23 -7.81 11.08 13.21
N HIS A 24 -8.53 10.17 12.55
CA HIS A 24 -8.01 8.92 12.04
C HIS A 24 -8.03 8.94 10.51
N LEU A 25 -6.86 9.20 9.91
CA LEU A 25 -6.67 9.20 8.47
C LEU A 25 -6.10 7.85 8.03
N ALA A 26 -6.93 7.07 7.32
CA ALA A 26 -6.50 5.81 6.74
C ALA A 26 -5.79 6.04 5.40
N LEU A 27 -4.64 5.40 5.21
CA LEU A 27 -3.86 5.46 3.97
C LEU A 27 -3.94 4.10 3.27
N PHE A 28 -4.63 4.05 2.13
CA PHE A 28 -4.80 2.85 1.34
C PHE A 28 -3.85 2.81 0.14
N TYR A 29 -3.73 1.64 -0.48
CA TYR A 29 -2.98 1.47 -1.72
C TYR A 29 -3.67 2.21 -2.89
N PRO A 30 -2.90 2.66 -3.90
CA PRO A 30 -3.45 3.36 -5.05
C PRO A 30 -4.37 2.44 -5.87
N GLU A 31 -5.59 2.90 -6.14
CA GLU A 31 -6.58 2.15 -6.91
C GLU A 31 -6.54 2.56 -8.38
N THR A 32 -6.47 3.87 -8.65
CA THR A 32 -6.55 4.40 -10.01
C THR A 32 -5.21 4.35 -10.74
N GLU A 33 -5.25 4.24 -12.07
CA GLU A 33 -4.04 4.31 -12.90
C GLU A 33 -3.28 5.62 -12.67
N ALA A 34 -4.01 6.73 -12.50
CA ALA A 34 -3.41 8.04 -12.21
C ALA A 34 -2.67 8.05 -10.86
N GLU A 35 -3.25 7.48 -9.80
CA GLU A 35 -2.59 7.36 -8.49
C GLU A 35 -1.33 6.48 -8.57
N LYS A 36 -1.38 5.37 -9.31
CA LYS A 36 -0.24 4.48 -9.50
C LYS A 36 0.92 5.19 -10.24
N ILE A 37 0.62 5.96 -11.28
CA ILE A 37 1.62 6.79 -11.98
C ILE A 37 2.18 7.85 -11.04
N ALA A 38 1.33 8.56 -10.29
CA ALA A 38 1.77 9.60 -9.37
C ALA A 38 2.68 9.04 -8.24
N LEU A 39 2.37 7.83 -7.75
CA LEU A 39 3.20 7.11 -6.80
C LEU A 39 4.55 6.75 -7.41
N PHE A 40 4.56 6.20 -8.63
CA PHE A 40 5.79 5.90 -9.35
C PHE A 40 6.68 7.15 -9.52
N ASP A 41 6.13 8.24 -10.06
CA ASP A 41 6.87 9.49 -10.28
C ASP A 41 7.41 10.08 -8.96
N THR A 42 6.67 9.91 -7.87
CA THR A 42 7.10 10.33 -6.54
C THR A 42 8.26 9.48 -6.02
N LEU A 43 8.21 8.16 -6.20
CA LEU A 43 9.30 7.25 -5.81
C LEU A 43 10.55 7.45 -6.67
N VAL A 44 10.40 7.69 -7.98
CA VAL A 44 11.52 8.02 -8.88
C VAL A 44 12.26 9.27 -8.40
N ARG A 45 11.51 10.33 -8.03
CA ARG A 45 12.10 11.55 -7.45
C ARG A 45 12.72 11.30 -6.09
N LYS A 46 12.07 10.54 -5.22
CA LYS A 46 12.57 10.18 -3.87
C LYS A 46 13.90 9.44 -3.94
N LEU A 47 14.03 8.51 -4.90
CA LEU A 47 15.21 7.64 -5.06
C LEU A 47 16.30 8.23 -5.97
N ASP A 48 16.07 9.44 -6.51
CA ASP A 48 16.93 10.11 -7.49
C ASP A 48 17.32 9.19 -8.66
N LEU A 49 16.31 8.57 -9.28
CA LEU A 49 16.51 7.62 -10.38
C LEU A 49 16.50 8.32 -11.72
N SER A 50 17.57 8.13 -12.50
CA SER A 50 17.60 8.46 -13.92
C SER A 50 16.91 7.36 -14.71
N ILE A 51 15.65 7.56 -15.08
CA ILE A 51 14.87 6.58 -15.86
C ILE A 51 14.72 7.06 -17.30
N ARG A 52 15.01 6.19 -18.28
CA ARG A 52 14.75 6.50 -19.69
C ARG A 52 13.24 6.65 -19.89
N LYS A 53 12.78 7.68 -20.61
CA LYS A 53 11.35 7.88 -20.82
C LYS A 53 10.73 6.70 -21.57
N PHE A 54 9.76 6.04 -20.96
CA PHE A 54 8.88 5.04 -21.58
C PHE A 54 7.48 5.15 -20.96
N PRO A 55 6.43 4.66 -21.65
CA PRO A 55 5.09 4.60 -21.06
C PRO A 55 5.09 3.61 -19.88
N ILE A 56 5.09 4.13 -18.65
CA ILE A 56 5.10 3.32 -17.42
C ILE A 56 3.78 2.58 -17.21
N THR A 57 2.69 3.09 -17.78
CA THR A 57 1.35 2.49 -17.74
C THR A 57 1.33 1.06 -18.24
N ASP A 58 2.07 0.76 -19.32
CA ASP A 58 2.17 -0.58 -19.88
C ASP A 58 2.79 -1.56 -18.88
N VAL A 59 3.79 -1.10 -18.13
CA VAL A 59 4.54 -1.89 -17.17
C VAL A 59 3.71 -2.10 -15.90
N LEU A 60 3.05 -1.05 -15.39
CA LEU A 60 2.18 -1.12 -14.22
C LEU A 60 0.92 -1.98 -14.47
N ARG A 61 0.39 -2.01 -15.70
CA ARG A 61 -0.74 -2.89 -16.07
C ARG A 61 -0.39 -4.37 -16.07
N ARG A 62 0.89 -4.72 -16.24
CA ARG A 62 1.36 -6.11 -16.16
C ARG A 62 1.42 -6.63 -14.72
N PHE A 63 1.29 -5.76 -13.72
CA PHE A 63 1.22 -6.17 -12.33
C PHE A 63 -0.10 -6.88 -12.04
N LYS A 64 0.00 -8.18 -11.72
CA LYS A 64 -1.17 -9.02 -11.41
C LYS A 64 -1.67 -8.83 -9.97
N TYR A 65 -0.86 -8.24 -9.10
CA TYR A 65 -1.14 -8.12 -7.67
C TYR A 65 -1.37 -6.66 -7.27
N GLU A 66 -2.12 -6.44 -6.19
CA GLU A 66 -2.08 -5.15 -5.49
C GLU A 66 -0.68 -4.96 -4.92
N PHE A 67 -0.15 -3.74 -5.00
CA PHE A 67 1.19 -3.42 -4.51
C PHE A 67 1.15 -2.20 -3.61
N SER A 68 1.92 -2.27 -2.53
CA SER A 68 2.16 -1.13 -1.67
C SER A 68 3.18 -0.17 -2.31
N GLY A 69 3.26 1.05 -1.79
CA GLY A 69 4.35 1.96 -2.16
C GLY A 69 5.73 1.42 -1.79
N ALA A 70 5.83 0.62 -0.73
CA ALA A 70 7.07 -0.03 -0.33
C ALA A 70 7.48 -1.13 -1.32
N ASP A 71 6.53 -1.91 -1.84
CA ASP A 71 6.79 -2.92 -2.86
C ASP A 71 7.33 -2.29 -4.14
N LEU A 72 6.67 -1.22 -4.61
CA LEU A 72 7.12 -0.49 -5.80
C LEU A 72 8.49 0.15 -5.59
N GLU A 73 8.75 0.71 -4.41
CA GLU A 73 10.06 1.25 -4.05
C GLU A 73 11.14 0.16 -4.08
N ALA A 74 10.84 -1.02 -3.53
CA ALA A 74 11.76 -2.15 -3.50
C ALA A 74 12.05 -2.69 -4.91
N VAL A 75 11.06 -2.67 -5.82
CA VAL A 75 11.24 -2.99 -7.25
C VAL A 75 12.15 -1.97 -7.91
N LEU A 76 11.91 -0.67 -7.70
CA LEU A 76 12.71 0.41 -8.30
C LEU A 76 14.18 0.37 -7.86
N ILE A 77 14.43 0.05 -6.59
CA ILE A 77 15.78 -0.16 -6.06
C ILE A 77 16.47 -1.36 -6.73
N ARG A 78 15.76 -2.47 -6.93
CA ARG A 78 16.28 -3.64 -7.67
C ARG A 78 16.61 -3.30 -9.12
N ALA A 79 15.74 -2.54 -9.79
CA ALA A 79 15.99 -2.06 -11.15
C ALA A 79 17.23 -1.15 -11.22
N LYS A 80 17.43 -0.28 -10.22
CA LYS A 80 18.65 0.54 -10.08
C LYS A 80 19.90 -0.33 -9.95
N PHE A 81 19.85 -1.38 -9.13
CA PHE A 81 20.99 -2.29 -8.97
C PHE A 81 21.31 -3.05 -10.26
N ARG A 82 20.30 -3.52 -11.00
CA ARG A 82 20.50 -4.15 -12.31
C ARG A 82 21.19 -3.20 -13.29
N ALA A 83 20.69 -1.98 -13.41
CA ALA A 83 21.33 -0.97 -14.27
C ALA A 83 22.79 -0.70 -13.86
N ALA A 84 23.08 -0.62 -12.56
CA ALA A 84 24.43 -0.41 -12.06
C ALA A 84 25.36 -1.61 -12.30
N MET A 85 24.84 -2.85 -12.24
CA MET A 85 25.60 -4.07 -12.57
C MET A 85 26.01 -4.13 -14.04
N ASP A 86 25.20 -3.53 -14.93
CA ASP A 86 25.50 -3.40 -16.35
C ASP A 86 26.30 -2.12 -16.68
N GLU A 87 26.89 -1.47 -15.67
CA GLU A 87 27.65 -0.20 -15.80
C GLU A 87 26.84 0.97 -16.41
N ARG A 88 25.51 0.91 -16.35
CA ARG A 88 24.61 1.97 -16.83
C ARG A 88 24.25 2.93 -15.70
N THR A 89 24.19 4.22 -16.04
CA THR A 89 23.75 5.28 -15.11
C THR A 89 22.24 5.53 -15.13
N PHE A 90 21.52 4.86 -16.03
CA PHE A 90 20.08 5.00 -16.21
C PHE A 90 19.37 3.65 -16.22
N VAL A 91 18.16 3.64 -15.66
CA VAL A 91 17.25 2.50 -15.61
C VAL A 91 16.41 2.49 -16.89
N THR A 92 16.31 1.34 -17.55
CA THR A 92 15.47 1.13 -18.74
C THR A 92 14.14 0.50 -18.38
N ARG A 93 13.26 0.34 -19.38
CA ARG A 93 11.98 -0.36 -19.21
C ARG A 93 12.22 -1.81 -18.81
N GLU A 94 13.21 -2.44 -19.45
CA GLU A 94 13.55 -3.84 -19.28
C GLU A 94 14.02 -4.13 -17.85
N ASP A 95 14.86 -3.27 -17.27
CA ASP A 95 15.29 -3.40 -15.87
C ASP A 95 14.12 -3.44 -14.89
N VAL A 96 13.12 -2.58 -15.14
CA VAL A 96 11.92 -2.49 -14.30
C VAL A 96 11.04 -3.71 -14.52
N GLU A 97 10.80 -4.12 -15.77
CA GLU A 97 10.01 -5.32 -16.09
C GLU A 97 10.64 -6.59 -15.50
N GLU A 98 11.95 -6.74 -15.55
CA GLU A 98 12.66 -7.87 -14.97
C GLU A 98 12.67 -7.83 -13.44
N ALA A 99 12.92 -6.66 -12.84
CA ALA A 99 12.85 -6.50 -11.39
C ALA A 99 11.44 -6.81 -10.87
N MET A 100 10.41 -6.48 -11.64
CA MET A 100 9.02 -6.79 -11.34
C MET A 100 8.72 -8.28 -11.47
N ALA A 101 9.23 -8.94 -12.51
CA ALA A 101 9.04 -10.37 -12.72
C ALA A 101 9.72 -11.23 -11.63
N ASP A 102 10.85 -10.75 -11.11
CA ASP A 102 11.64 -11.38 -10.05
C ASP A 102 11.11 -11.04 -8.64
N PHE A 103 10.28 -10.01 -8.50
CA PHE A 103 9.76 -9.59 -7.20
C PHE A 103 8.62 -10.48 -6.72
N VAL A 104 8.87 -11.20 -5.62
CA VAL A 104 7.84 -11.95 -4.90
C VAL A 104 7.43 -11.15 -3.65
N PRO A 105 6.23 -10.55 -3.63
CA PRO A 105 5.76 -9.86 -2.43
C PRO A 105 5.51 -10.86 -1.29
N PRO A 106 5.72 -10.46 -0.02
CA PRO A 106 5.32 -11.27 1.11
C PRO A 106 3.80 -11.50 1.09
N ALA A 107 3.38 -12.76 0.94
CA ALA A 107 1.97 -13.13 0.79
C ALA A 107 1.29 -13.25 2.16
N TYR A 108 0.76 -12.13 2.65
CA TYR A 108 -0.09 -12.08 3.85
C TYR A 108 -1.49 -11.53 3.49
N PRO A 109 -2.27 -12.25 2.66
CA PRO A 109 -3.52 -11.72 2.13
C PRO A 109 -4.54 -11.43 3.23
N TYR A 110 -4.64 -12.30 4.25
CA TYR A 110 -5.61 -12.14 5.34
C TYR A 110 -5.24 -10.99 6.26
N GLU A 111 -3.96 -10.80 6.56
CA GLU A 111 -3.47 -9.72 7.40
C GLU A 111 -3.65 -8.37 6.71
N ILE A 112 -3.37 -8.27 5.40
CA ILE A 112 -3.59 -7.06 4.62
C ILE A 112 -5.09 -6.72 4.59
N GLU A 113 -5.94 -7.73 4.36
CA GLU A 113 -7.38 -7.54 4.38
C GLU A 113 -7.89 -7.08 5.75
N LEU A 114 -7.41 -7.69 6.84
CA LEU A 114 -7.73 -7.28 8.21
C LEU A 114 -7.31 -5.82 8.46
N GLN A 115 -6.10 -5.43 8.08
CA GLN A 115 -5.60 -4.06 8.24
C GLN A 115 -6.47 -3.06 7.48
N ASN A 116 -6.87 -3.38 6.25
CA ASN A 116 -7.76 -2.54 5.45
C ASN A 116 -9.12 -2.37 6.14
N LEU A 117 -9.75 -3.46 6.57
CA LEU A 117 -11.08 -3.40 7.19
C LEU A 117 -11.07 -2.65 8.53
N VAL A 118 -10.06 -2.88 9.36
CA VAL A 118 -9.91 -2.15 10.63
C VAL A 118 -9.65 -0.66 10.38
N ALA A 119 -8.83 -0.32 9.38
CA ALA A 119 -8.61 1.08 9.00
C ALA A 119 -9.90 1.76 8.54
N VAL A 120 -10.75 1.07 7.77
CA VAL A 120 -12.08 1.56 7.36
C VAL A 120 -12.99 1.77 8.57
N LEU A 121 -13.00 0.84 9.54
CA LEU A 121 -13.85 0.94 10.73
C LEU A 121 -13.51 2.15 11.60
N GLU A 122 -12.22 2.44 11.72
CA GLU A 122 -11.67 3.45 12.62
C GLU A 122 -11.55 4.83 11.96
N CYS A 123 -11.60 4.92 10.63
CA CYS A 123 -11.43 6.18 9.91
C CYS A 123 -12.54 7.20 10.27
N THR A 124 -12.13 8.44 10.55
CA THR A 124 -13.05 9.54 10.93
C THR A 124 -13.64 10.26 9.72
N SER A 125 -13.07 10.10 8.53
CA SER A 125 -13.53 10.74 7.28
C SER A 125 -13.89 9.72 6.21
N LYS A 126 -15.14 9.76 5.75
CA LYS A 126 -15.63 8.90 4.65
C LYS A 126 -14.97 9.20 3.31
N GLU A 127 -14.56 10.45 3.07
CA GLU A 127 -13.92 10.85 1.82
C GLU A 127 -12.53 10.23 1.65
N MET A 128 -11.87 9.92 2.76
CA MET A 128 -10.55 9.30 2.81
C MET A 128 -10.61 7.77 2.65
N VAL A 129 -11.81 7.19 2.67
CA VAL A 129 -12.03 5.77 2.46
C VAL A 129 -12.24 5.49 0.97
N PRO A 130 -11.57 4.50 0.36
CA PRO A 130 -11.77 4.15 -1.04
C PRO A 130 -13.22 3.75 -1.36
N LYS A 131 -13.65 4.00 -2.59
CA LYS A 131 -15.06 3.78 -3.02
C LYS A 131 -15.55 2.36 -2.76
N ARG A 132 -14.67 1.36 -2.86
CA ARG A 132 -14.99 -0.05 -2.57
C ARG A 132 -15.41 -0.30 -1.11
N PHE A 133 -14.94 0.53 -0.19
CA PHE A 133 -15.19 0.40 1.25
C PHE A 133 -16.23 1.39 1.81
N GLN A 134 -16.51 2.50 1.10
CA GLN A 134 -17.41 3.57 1.58
C GLN A 134 -18.84 3.11 1.89
N ASN A 135 -19.35 2.11 1.15
CA ASN A 135 -20.74 1.65 1.24
C ASN A 135 -20.88 0.33 2.02
N LEU A 136 -19.85 -0.11 2.73
CA LEU A 136 -19.93 -1.33 3.52
C LEU A 136 -20.84 -1.13 4.74
N ASP A 137 -21.69 -2.13 5.00
CA ASP A 137 -22.46 -2.19 6.23
C ASP A 137 -21.53 -2.44 7.42
N ARG A 138 -21.69 -1.65 8.49
CA ARG A 138 -20.84 -1.74 9.70
C ARG A 138 -20.96 -3.12 10.36
N THR A 139 -22.15 -3.72 10.36
CA THR A 139 -22.37 -5.03 10.99
C THR A 139 -21.61 -6.12 10.24
N LYS A 140 -21.70 -6.10 8.91
CA LYS A 140 -20.91 -6.98 8.04
C LYS A 140 -19.41 -6.79 8.27
N LEU A 141 -18.93 -5.54 8.30
CA LEU A 141 -17.51 -5.24 8.46
C LEU A 141 -16.95 -5.77 9.80
N VAL A 142 -17.66 -5.61 10.91
CA VAL A 142 -17.25 -6.16 12.22
C VAL A 142 -17.22 -7.69 12.19
N ARG A 143 -18.17 -8.33 11.50
CA ARG A 143 -18.19 -9.80 11.36
C ARG A 143 -16.98 -10.28 10.58
N ASP A 144 -16.72 -9.67 9.43
CA ASP A 144 -15.62 -10.06 8.54
C ASP A 144 -14.24 -9.86 9.25
N ILE A 145 -14.09 -8.80 10.04
CA ILE A 145 -12.90 -8.60 10.92
C ILE A 145 -12.72 -9.74 11.92
N ARG A 146 -13.79 -10.16 12.61
CA ARG A 146 -13.72 -11.26 13.59
C ARG A 146 -13.36 -12.58 12.94
N GLU A 147 -13.92 -12.86 11.76
CA GLU A 147 -13.60 -14.05 10.98
C GLU A 147 -12.11 -14.07 10.61
N LEU A 148 -11.57 -12.96 10.10
CA LEU A 148 -10.15 -12.82 9.77
C LEU A 148 -9.24 -12.98 11.00
N LYS A 149 -9.56 -12.35 12.13
CA LYS A 149 -8.80 -12.52 13.38
C LYS A 149 -8.74 -13.98 13.82
N SER A 150 -9.87 -14.68 13.74
CA SER A 150 -9.94 -16.11 14.05
C SER A 150 -9.10 -16.96 13.09
N LEU A 151 -9.04 -16.62 11.80
CA LEU A 151 -8.24 -17.34 10.80
C LEU A 151 -6.73 -17.15 11.02
N ILE A 152 -6.32 -15.95 11.41
CA ILE A 152 -4.91 -15.59 11.68
C ILE A 152 -4.46 -16.10 13.07
N GLY A 153 -5.40 -16.54 13.91
CA GLY A 153 -5.12 -17.07 15.25
C GLY A 153 -5.01 -16.00 16.34
N GLU A 154 -5.41 -14.76 16.04
CA GLU A 154 -5.60 -13.72 17.06
C GLU A 154 -6.95 -13.96 17.75
N ARG A 155 -6.92 -14.41 19.02
CA ARG A 155 -8.13 -14.45 19.85
C ARG A 155 -8.46 -13.04 20.34
N ASP A 156 -9.74 -12.68 20.29
CA ASP A 156 -10.31 -11.40 20.73
C ASP A 156 -9.87 -10.99 22.15
#